data_AF-A0A4P5X353-F1
#
_entry.id   AF-A0A4P5X353-F1
#
_cell.length_a   1.000
_cell.length_b   1.000
_cell.length_c   1.000
_cell.angle_alpha   90.00
_cell.angle_beta   90.00
_cell.angle_gamma   90.00
#
_symmetry.space_group_name_H-M   'P 1'
#
loop_
_entity.id
_entity.type
_entity.pdbx_description
1 polymer ?
#
loop_
_entity_poly.entity_id
_entity_poly.type
_entity_poly.pdbx_seq_one_letter_code
_entity_poly.pdbx_strand_id
1 'polypeptide(L)'
;MQSNVNDAGDAGANRAQELEQELAATKAELENERLTRQIEAELRRAGATEADAAGALVRERVREAKSVGKDVDLRGLVAEIKKTKAVLFGAGGRAGGPPPSGATGAARSTRAGVQAAAQAAEEARDSGDRRALLRYLKLRRGS
;
A
#
# COMPACT_ATOMS: atom_id res chain seq x y z
N MET A 1 50.68 -0.20 39.53
CA MET A 1 49.53 -1.08 39.22
C MET A 1 48.22 -0.27 39.25
N GLN A 2 48.03 0.68 38.33
CA GLN A 2 46.84 1.56 38.31
C GLN A 2 46.13 1.57 36.93
N SER A 3 46.53 0.73 35.99
CA SER A 3 46.08 0.76 34.59
C SER A 3 44.81 -0.06 34.30
N ASN A 4 44.39 -0.99 35.16
CA ASN A 4 43.28 -1.92 34.85
C ASN A 4 41.86 -1.37 35.12
N VAL A 5 41.71 -0.30 35.90
CA VAL A 5 40.38 0.20 36.29
C VAL A 5 39.80 1.15 35.24
N ASN A 6 40.65 1.81 34.44
CA ASN A 6 40.20 2.72 33.39
C ASN A 6 39.71 1.97 32.14
N ASP A 7 40.32 0.83 31.79
CA ASP A 7 39.96 0.02 30.61
C ASP A 7 38.52 -0.53 30.67
N ALA A 8 38.08 -0.97 31.87
CA ALA A 8 36.73 -1.51 32.05
C ALA A 8 35.63 -0.43 31.97
N GLY A 9 35.93 0.80 32.41
CA GLY A 9 35.02 1.95 32.29
C GLY A 9 34.87 2.43 30.84
N ASP A 10 35.98 2.41 30.10
CA ASP A 10 36.01 2.85 28.69
C ASP A 10 35.31 1.82 27.78
N ALA A 11 35.49 0.52 28.02
CA ALA A 11 34.76 -0.54 27.31
C ALA A 11 33.23 -0.47 27.54
N GLY A 12 32.80 -0.14 28.76
CA GLY A 12 31.38 0.06 29.08
C GLY A 12 30.78 1.30 28.41
N ALA A 13 31.52 2.41 28.40
CA ALA A 13 31.12 3.64 27.72
C ALA A 13 31.01 3.45 26.20
N ASN A 14 31.98 2.76 25.58
CA ASN A 14 31.97 2.45 24.15
C ASN A 14 30.78 1.55 23.77
N ARG A 15 30.47 0.54 24.59
CA ARG A 15 29.30 -0.32 24.34
C ARG A 15 27.97 0.42 24.50
N ALA A 16 27.88 1.35 25.46
CA ALA A 16 26.70 2.18 25.61
C ALA A 16 26.49 3.09 24.40
N GLN A 17 27.55 3.72 23.88
CA GLN A 17 27.49 4.54 22.67
C GLN A 17 27.11 3.73 21.42
N GLU A 18 27.65 2.53 21.28
CA GLU A 18 27.30 1.62 20.17
C GLU A 18 25.80 1.25 20.20
N LEU A 19 25.28 0.88 21.38
CA LEU A 19 23.86 0.58 21.56
C LEU A 19 22.97 1.81 21.32
N GLU A 20 23.39 3.01 21.73
CA GLU A 20 22.66 4.25 21.44
C GLU A 20 22.58 4.53 19.94
N GLN A 21 23.68 4.29 19.21
CA GLN A 21 23.72 4.44 17.75
C GLN A 21 22.81 3.41 17.06
N GLU A 22 22.85 2.14 17.48
CA GLU A 22 21.95 1.10 16.98
C GLU A 22 20.48 1.44 17.25
N LEU A 23 20.16 1.94 18.44
CA LEU A 23 18.81 2.39 18.77
C LEU A 23 18.37 3.59 17.93
N ALA A 24 19.27 4.53 17.64
CA ALA A 24 18.96 5.66 16.77
C ALA A 24 18.72 5.20 15.32
N ALA A 25 19.55 4.30 14.82
CA ALA A 25 19.42 3.74 13.47
C ALA A 25 18.11 2.96 13.30
N THR A 26 17.81 2.05 14.22
CA THR A 26 16.57 1.25 14.18
C THR A 26 15.32 2.10 14.31
N LYS A 27 15.33 3.17 15.11
CA LYS A 27 14.23 4.14 15.18
C LYS A 27 14.02 4.85 13.85
N ALA A 28 15.10 5.30 13.20
CA ALA A 28 15.01 5.96 11.90
C ALA A 28 14.48 5.02 10.81
N GLU A 29 14.88 3.74 10.82
CA GLU A 29 14.36 2.72 9.92
C GLU A 29 12.86 2.50 10.14
N LEU A 30 12.43 2.34 11.40
CA LEU A 30 11.02 2.15 11.73
C LEU A 30 10.16 3.35 11.30
N GLU A 31 10.65 4.57 11.48
CA GLU A 31 9.96 5.77 11.01
C GLU A 31 9.86 5.82 9.48
N ASN A 32 10.91 5.44 8.76
CA ASN A 32 10.90 5.35 7.30
C ASN A 32 9.93 4.29 6.78
N GLU A 33 9.85 3.13 7.44
CA GLU A 33 8.87 2.10 7.10
C GLU A 33 7.44 2.56 7.36
N ARG A 34 7.19 3.19 8.52
CA ARG A 34 5.86 3.73 8.85
C ARG A 34 5.42 4.76 7.83
N LEU A 35 6.30 5.69 7.46
CA LEU A 35 6.03 6.68 6.43
C LEU A 35 5.73 6.02 5.08
N THR A 36 6.50 5.01 4.70
CA THR A 36 6.29 4.25 3.46
C THR A 36 4.89 3.63 3.42
N ARG A 37 4.50 2.92 4.48
CA ARG A 37 3.17 2.28 4.58
C ARG A 37 2.04 3.30 4.57
N GLN A 38 2.24 4.47 5.20
CA GLN A 38 1.26 5.56 5.17
C GLN A 38 1.07 6.12 3.76
N ILE A 39 2.16 6.36 3.03
CA ILE A 39 2.12 6.83 1.64
C ILE A 39 1.37 5.83 0.76
N GLU A 40 1.70 4.53 0.86
CA GLU A 40 1.03 3.48 0.10
C GLU A 40 -0.46 3.38 0.41
N ALA A 41 -0.84 3.51 1.69
CA ALA A 41 -2.24 3.51 2.10
C ALA A 41 -3.01 4.70 1.50
N GLU A 42 -2.45 5.90 1.54
CA GLU A 42 -3.07 7.10 0.96
C GLU A 42 -3.17 7.03 -0.57
N LEU A 43 -2.13 6.54 -1.25
CA LEU A 43 -2.16 6.34 -2.70
C LEU A 43 -3.21 5.33 -3.11
N ARG A 44 -3.32 4.22 -2.38
CA ARG A 44 -4.37 3.21 -2.61
C ARG A 44 -5.76 3.80 -2.40
N ARG A 45 -5.97 4.57 -1.33
CA ARG A 45 -7.24 5.29 -1.06
C ARG A 45 -7.57 6.29 -2.17
N ALA A 46 -6.56 6.96 -2.73
CA ALA A 46 -6.73 7.92 -3.82
C ALA A 46 -6.98 7.28 -5.19
N GLY A 47 -6.84 5.95 -5.31
CA GLY A 47 -7.02 5.20 -6.55
C GLY A 47 -5.81 5.25 -7.47
N ALA A 48 -4.59 5.30 -6.93
CA ALA A 48 -3.37 5.26 -7.73
C ALA A 48 -3.28 3.94 -8.53
N THR A 49 -3.21 4.06 -9.85
CA THR A 49 -2.95 2.93 -10.76
C THR A 49 -1.46 2.64 -10.85
N GLU A 50 -0.63 3.68 -10.75
CA GLU A 50 0.83 3.63 -10.75
C GLU A 50 1.36 4.01 -9.35
N ALA A 51 1.14 3.12 -8.37
CA ALA A 51 1.42 3.41 -6.97
C ALA A 51 2.91 3.66 -6.68
N ASP A 52 3.82 2.96 -7.37
CA ASP A 52 5.27 3.13 -7.18
C ASP A 52 5.75 4.49 -7.69
N ALA A 53 5.31 4.89 -8.89
CA ALA A 53 5.65 6.18 -9.48
C ALA A 53 5.04 7.35 -8.68
N ALA A 54 3.77 7.23 -8.27
CA ALA A 54 3.14 8.22 -7.40
C ALA A 54 3.82 8.28 -6.02
N GLY A 55 4.24 7.13 -5.49
CA GLY A 55 4.98 7.00 -4.23
C GLY A 55 6.32 7.71 -4.27
N ALA A 56 7.08 7.58 -5.36
CA ALA A 56 8.35 8.29 -5.53
C ALA A 56 8.16 9.81 -5.44
N LEU A 57 7.13 10.36 -6.09
CA LEU A 57 6.82 11.80 -6.07
C LEU A 57 6.38 12.28 -4.68
N VAL A 58 5.55 11.50 -3.98
CA VAL A 58 5.15 11.84 -2.60
C VAL A 58 6.39 11.85 -1.69
N ARG A 59 7.26 10.83 -1.77
CA ARG A 59 8.49 10.76 -0.96
C ARG A 59 9.43 11.93 -1.24
N GLU A 60 9.58 12.32 -2.50
CA GLU A 60 10.37 13.50 -2.89
C GLU A 60 9.83 14.77 -2.23
N ARG A 61 8.52 15.02 -2.33
CA ARG A 61 7.87 16.18 -1.69
C ARG A 61 7.93 16.14 -0.17
N VAL A 62 7.82 14.96 0.44
CA VAL A 62 7.99 14.79 1.89
C VAL A 62 9.41 15.13 2.30
N ARG A 63 10.42 14.69 1.54
CA ARG A 63 11.84 14.99 1.80
C ARG A 63 12.11 16.49 1.69
N GLU A 64 11.57 17.14 0.66
CA GLU A 64 11.67 18.58 0.46
C GLU A 64 11.01 19.34 1.63
N ALA A 65 9.79 18.98 2.02
CA ALA A 65 9.10 19.63 3.12
C ALA A 65 9.82 19.45 4.47
N LYS A 66 10.36 18.24 4.75
CA LYS A 66 11.20 17.98 5.92
C LYS A 66 12.47 18.83 5.92
N SER A 67 13.07 19.09 4.76
CA SER A 67 14.29 19.91 4.66
C SER A 67 14.05 21.39 5.01
N VAL A 68 12.81 21.86 4.80
CA VAL A 68 12.37 23.24 5.12
C VAL A 68 11.71 23.31 6.52
N GLY A 69 11.66 22.20 7.27
CA GLY A 69 11.05 22.13 8.59
C GLY A 69 9.52 22.29 8.58
N LYS A 70 8.86 21.98 7.46
CA LYS A 70 7.41 22.10 7.30
C LYS A 70 6.71 20.78 7.63
N ASP A 71 5.61 20.87 8.36
CA ASP A 71 4.72 19.72 8.59
C ASP A 71 4.13 19.20 7.27
N VAL A 72 4.12 17.87 7.14
CA VAL A 72 3.78 17.19 5.89
C VAL A 72 2.37 16.62 5.96
N ASP A 73 1.43 17.25 5.25
CA ASP A 73 0.11 16.66 4.99
C ASP A 73 0.19 15.72 3.78
N LEU A 74 0.32 14.42 4.05
CA LEU A 74 0.37 13.38 3.02
C LEU A 74 -0.88 13.36 2.13
N ARG A 75 -2.06 13.60 2.71
CA ARG A 75 -3.32 13.54 1.97
C ARG A 75 -3.43 14.71 0.98
N GLY A 76 -3.05 15.91 1.44
CA GLY A 76 -2.94 17.10 0.59
C GLY A 76 -1.95 16.90 -0.56
N LEU A 77 -0.76 16.34 -0.28
CA LEU A 77 0.23 16.03 -1.30
C LEU A 77 -0.28 15.03 -2.35
N VAL A 78 -0.94 13.95 -1.93
CA VAL A 78 -1.53 12.99 -2.88
C VAL A 78 -2.62 13.66 -3.72
N ALA A 79 -3.43 14.55 -3.16
CA ALA A 79 -4.45 15.28 -3.91
C ALA A 79 -3.83 16.24 -4.95
N GLU A 80 -2.74 16.94 -4.59
CA GLU A 80 -2.00 17.80 -5.51
C GLU A 80 -1.36 16.99 -6.65
N ILE A 81 -0.74 15.86 -6.34
CA ILE A 81 -0.14 14.96 -7.34
C ILE A 81 -1.25 14.37 -8.23
N LYS A 82 -2.42 14.05 -7.69
CA LYS A 82 -3.57 13.61 -8.48
C LYS A 82 -4.08 14.68 -9.44
N LYS A 83 -4.07 15.95 -9.02
CA LYS A 83 -4.47 17.09 -9.87
C LYS A 83 -3.46 17.34 -10.99
N THR A 84 -2.16 17.26 -10.69
CA THR A 84 -1.07 17.55 -11.64
C THR A 84 -0.72 16.37 -12.54
N LYS A 85 -0.87 15.14 -12.05
CA LYS A 85 -0.51 13.88 -12.72
C LYS A 85 -1.64 12.87 -12.65
N ALA A 86 -2.79 13.25 -13.20
CA ALA A 86 -4.03 12.47 -13.22
C ALA A 86 -3.87 11.05 -13.83
N VAL A 87 -2.90 10.89 -14.74
CA VAL A 87 -2.53 9.60 -15.36
C VAL A 87 -2.07 8.54 -14.35
N LEU A 88 -1.49 8.95 -13.22
CA LEU A 88 -1.03 8.03 -12.17
C LEU A 88 -2.18 7.48 -11.31
N PHE A 89 -3.39 8.05 -11.45
CA PHE A 89 -4.58 7.72 -10.66
C PHE A 89 -5.75 7.23 -11.54
N GLY A 90 -5.46 6.75 -12.76
CA GLY A 90 -6.46 6.15 -13.64
C GLY A 90 -7.46 7.15 -14.26
N ALA A 91 -7.23 8.46 -14.16
CA ALA A 91 -8.10 9.46 -14.77
C ALA A 91 -7.79 9.68 -16.26
N GLY A 92 -7.91 8.60 -17.04
CA GLY A 92 -8.19 8.61 -18.47
C GLY A 92 -9.65 8.24 -18.79
N GLY A 93 -10.52 8.15 -17.79
CA GLY A 93 -11.93 7.79 -17.92
C GLY A 93 -12.82 8.58 -16.96
N ARG A 94 -13.26 9.75 -17.45
CA ARG A 94 -14.34 10.63 -16.98
C ARG A 94 -15.18 10.19 -15.76
N ALA A 95 -15.31 11.13 -14.83
CA ALA A 95 -16.57 11.33 -14.11
C ALA A 95 -17.75 11.43 -15.10
N GLY A 96 -18.80 10.64 -14.90
CA GLY A 96 -20.16 10.98 -15.36
C GLY A 96 -20.67 10.46 -16.72
N GLY A 97 -20.12 9.40 -17.30
CA GLY A 97 -20.74 8.72 -18.45
C GLY A 97 -21.50 7.46 -18.03
N PRO A 98 -22.77 7.23 -18.44
CA PRO A 98 -23.38 5.92 -18.26
C PRO A 98 -22.51 4.86 -18.94
N PRO A 99 -22.29 3.68 -18.31
CA PRO A 99 -21.48 2.64 -18.90
C PRO A 99 -22.07 2.24 -20.26
N PRO A 100 -21.24 1.90 -21.27
CA PRO A 100 -21.76 1.34 -22.50
C PRO A 100 -22.61 0.12 -22.14
N SER A 101 -23.91 0.21 -22.45
CA SER A 101 -24.86 -0.89 -22.43
C SER A 101 -24.24 -2.06 -23.20
N GLY A 102 -23.69 -3.03 -22.46
CA GLY A 102 -22.96 -4.12 -23.09
C GLY A 102 -22.25 -5.08 -22.15
N ALA A 103 -22.64 -5.20 -20.88
CA ALA A 103 -22.35 -6.39 -20.07
C ALA A 103 -23.24 -6.42 -18.84
N THR A 104 -23.98 -7.50 -18.70
CA THR A 104 -25.02 -7.76 -17.72
C THR A 104 -24.52 -7.71 -16.26
N GLY A 105 -25.14 -6.84 -15.46
CA GLY A 105 -25.44 -7.01 -14.03
C GLY A 105 -24.30 -7.40 -13.08
N ALA A 106 -23.56 -6.41 -12.58
CA ALA A 106 -22.79 -6.55 -11.34
C ALA A 106 -23.74 -6.35 -10.14
N ALA A 107 -24.32 -7.45 -9.66
CA ALA A 107 -25.01 -7.46 -8.38
C ALA A 107 -23.97 -7.31 -7.25
N ARG A 108 -24.24 -6.40 -6.30
CA ARG A 108 -23.50 -6.25 -5.06
C ARG A 108 -23.23 -7.61 -4.43
N SER A 109 -22.00 -7.82 -3.97
CA SER A 109 -21.56 -8.99 -3.21
C SER A 109 -22.52 -9.22 -2.03
N THR A 110 -23.42 -10.18 -2.18
CA THR A 110 -24.32 -10.67 -1.14
C THR A 110 -23.81 -12.04 -0.71
N ARG A 111 -24.07 -12.42 0.54
CA ARG A 111 -23.75 -13.76 1.10
C ARG A 111 -24.25 -14.91 0.21
N ALA A 112 -25.30 -14.67 -0.57
CA ALA A 112 -25.85 -15.58 -1.57
C ALA A 112 -24.92 -15.81 -2.78
N GLY A 113 -24.18 -14.78 -3.23
CA GLY A 113 -23.23 -14.89 -4.34
C GLY A 113 -22.01 -15.77 -4.02
N VAL A 114 -21.55 -15.72 -2.77
CA VAL A 114 -20.44 -16.57 -2.29
C VAL A 114 -20.85 -18.05 -2.23
N GLN A 115 -22.09 -18.34 -1.81
CA GLN A 115 -22.63 -19.71 -1.80
C GLN A 115 -22.85 -20.26 -3.21
N ALA A 116 -23.36 -19.43 -4.13
CA ALA A 116 -23.53 -19.81 -5.54
C ALA A 116 -22.19 -20.11 -6.23
N ALA A 117 -21.12 -19.36 -5.89
CA ALA A 117 -19.78 -19.64 -6.40
C ALA A 117 -19.23 -20.97 -5.85
N ALA A 118 -19.48 -21.29 -4.58
CA ALA A 118 -19.03 -22.54 -3.97
C ALA A 118 -19.69 -23.77 -4.62
N GLN A 119 -21.01 -23.72 -4.86
CA GLN A 119 -21.75 -24.80 -5.53
C GLN A 119 -21.27 -25.00 -6.97
N ALA A 120 -21.05 -23.91 -7.72
CA ALA A 120 -20.52 -24.00 -9.08
C ALA A 120 -19.09 -24.57 -9.15
N ALA A 121 -18.29 -24.38 -8.09
CA ALA A 121 -16.95 -24.96 -7.99
C ALA A 121 -16.99 -26.47 -7.71
N GLU A 122 -17.94 -26.93 -6.91
CA GLU A 122 -18.14 -28.35 -6.59
C GLU A 122 -18.65 -29.10 -7.83
N GLU A 123 -19.67 -28.56 -8.52
CA GLU A 123 -20.14 -29.11 -9.79
C GLU A 123 -19.03 -29.17 -10.86
N ALA A 124 -18.17 -28.16 -10.94
CA ALA A 124 -17.05 -28.15 -11.88
C ALA A 124 -15.98 -29.21 -11.56
N ARG A 125 -15.79 -29.53 -10.27
CA ARG A 125 -14.86 -30.57 -9.82
C ARG A 125 -15.41 -31.96 -10.12
N ASP A 126 -16.70 -32.17 -9.87
CA ASP A 126 -17.32 -33.50 -10.00
C ASP A 126 -17.67 -33.85 -11.45
N SER A 127 -18.10 -32.87 -12.25
CA SER A 127 -18.49 -33.10 -13.64
C SER A 127 -17.36 -32.91 -14.65
N GLY A 128 -16.31 -32.15 -14.29
CA GLY A 128 -15.29 -31.71 -15.24
C GLY A 128 -15.82 -30.81 -16.37
N ASP A 129 -17.08 -30.33 -16.29
CA ASP A 129 -17.69 -29.55 -17.35
C ASP A 129 -17.11 -28.13 -17.39
N ARG A 130 -16.58 -27.76 -18.56
CA ARG A 130 -16.05 -26.43 -18.86
C ARG A 130 -17.09 -25.33 -18.61
N ARG A 131 -18.38 -25.60 -18.81
CA ARG A 131 -19.45 -24.61 -18.56
C ARG A 131 -19.61 -24.32 -17.08
N ALA A 132 -19.52 -25.34 -16.22
CA ALA A 132 -19.54 -25.17 -14.77
C ALA A 132 -18.32 -24.36 -14.28
N LEU A 133 -17.13 -24.67 -14.81
CA LEU A 133 -15.91 -23.92 -14.50
C LEU A 133 -16.01 -22.44 -14.90
N LEU A 134 -16.52 -22.14 -16.09
CA LEU A 134 -16.70 -20.75 -16.55
C LEU A 134 -17.73 -20.00 -15.70
N ARG A 135 -18.80 -20.68 -15.23
CA ARG A 135 -19.77 -20.09 -14.29
C ARG A 135 -19.10 -19.74 -12.96
N TYR A 136 -18.31 -20.64 -12.38
CA TYR A 136 -17.55 -20.37 -11.16
C TYR A 136 -16.58 -19.18 -11.32
N LEU A 137 -15.80 -19.16 -12.40
CA LEU A 137 -14.84 -18.07 -12.65
C LEU A 137 -15.54 -16.72 -12.83
N LYS A 138 -16.72 -16.70 -13.47
CA LYS A 138 -17.54 -15.50 -13.63
C LYS A 138 -18.06 -15.00 -12.27
N LEU A 139 -18.55 -15.90 -11.42
CA LEU A 139 -19.05 -15.56 -10.09
C LEU A 139 -17.91 -15.06 -9.18
N ARG A 140 -16.74 -15.69 -9.23
CA ARG A 140 -15.56 -15.29 -8.44
C ARG A 140 -14.95 -13.95 -8.87
N ARG A 141 -15.05 -13.59 -10.15
CA ARG A 141 -14.52 -12.31 -10.67
C ARG A 141 -15.46 -11.13 -10.41
N GLY A 142 -16.74 -11.39 -10.14
CA GLY A 142 -17.75 -10.38 -9.85
C GLY A 142 -18.07 -10.19 -8.36
N SER A 143 -17.48 -11.00 -7.47
CA SER A 143 -17.67 -10.98 -6.01
C SER A 143 -16.61 -10.19 -5.27
#